data_AF-A0A4V1KR87-F1
#
_entry.id   AF-A0A4V1KR87-F1
#
_cell.length_a   1.000
_cell.length_b   1.000
_cell.length_c   1.000
_cell.angle_alpha   90.00
_cell.angle_beta   90.00
_cell.angle_gamma   90.00
#
_symmetry.space_group_name_H-M   'P 1'
#
loop_
_entity.id
_entity.type
_entity.pdbx_description
1 polymer ?
#
loop_
_entity_poly.entity_id
_entity_poly.type
_entity_poly.pdbx_seq_one_letter_code
_entity_poly.pdbx_strand_id
1 'polypeptide(L)' 'MSSLKTIKYSKQLIGTSLVWLTGMGMIAFAIVNSSSIEQLAQLKYIPIYTVIILSSLCLGLCHYLYWQDYKT' A
#
# COMPACT_ATOMS: atom_id res chain seq x y z
N MET A 1 4.58 -27.91 -8.84
CA MET A 1 3.77 -27.22 -7.81
C MET A 1 4.18 -25.78 -7.50
N SER A 2 5.34 -25.26 -7.97
CA SER A 2 5.80 -23.89 -7.59
C SER A 2 5.21 -22.75 -8.44
N SER A 3 4.95 -22.95 -9.74
CA SER A 3 4.49 -21.89 -10.65
C SER A 3 3.17 -21.22 -10.20
N LEU A 4 2.20 -22.00 -9.70
CA LEU A 4 0.90 -21.47 -9.29
C LEU A 4 0.99 -20.56 -8.05
N LYS A 5 1.88 -20.89 -7.10
CA LYS A 5 2.13 -20.10 -5.88
C LYS A 5 2.76 -18.75 -6.25
N THR A 6 3.74 -18.75 -7.15
CA THR A 6 4.39 -17.52 -7.66
C THR A 6 3.42 -16.63 -8.42
N ILE A 7 2.52 -17.20 -9.23
CA ILE A 7 1.50 -16.43 -9.97
C ILE A 7 0.51 -15.75 -9.01
N LYS A 8 0.07 -16.44 -7.95
CA LYS A 8 -0.82 -15.84 -6.93
C LYS A 8 -0.14 -14.68 -6.21
N TYR A 9 1.11 -14.86 -5.79
CA TYR A 9 1.90 -13.82 -5.15
C TYR A 9 2.11 -12.60 -6.06
N SER A 10 2.44 -12.82 -7.34
CA SER A 10 2.61 -11.74 -8.31
C SER A 10 1.31 -10.92 -8.48
N LYS A 11 0.15 -11.59 -8.55
CA LYS A 11 -1.16 -10.90 -8.61
C LYS A 11 -1.46 -10.08 -7.35
N GLN A 12 -1.16 -10.63 -6.17
CA GLN A 12 -1.32 -9.91 -4.90
C GLN A 12 -0.40 -8.68 -4.86
N LEU A 13 0.87 -8.84 -5.25
CA LEU A 13 1.83 -7.75 -5.29
C LEU A 13 1.41 -6.63 -6.26
N ILE A 14 0.92 -6.98 -7.44
CA ILE A 14 0.40 -6.00 -8.42
C ILE A 14 -0.81 -5.26 -7.83
N GLY A 15 -1.77 -5.98 -7.23
CA GLY A 15 -2.94 -5.38 -6.60
C GLY A 15 -2.57 -4.41 -5.48
N THR A 16 -1.68 -4.81 -4.57
CA THR A 16 -1.17 -3.95 -3.50
C THR A 16 -0.41 -2.75 -4.05
N SER A 17 0.38 -2.91 -5.11
CA SER A 17 1.11 -1.80 -5.75
C SER A 17 0.19 -0.78 -6.40
N LEU A 18 -0.92 -1.23 -7.02
CA LEU A 18 -1.92 -0.33 -7.59
C LEU A 18 -2.62 0.49 -6.50
N VAL A 19 -3.04 -0.16 -5.41
CA VAL A 19 -3.65 0.52 -4.26
C VAL A 19 -2.68 1.56 -3.68
N TRP A 20 -1.40 1.22 -3.59
CA TRP A 20 -0.35 2.13 -3.14
C TRP A 20 -0.22 3.37 -4.05
N LEU A 21 -0.15 3.16 -5.37
CA LEU A 21 -0.09 4.24 -6.35
C LEU A 21 -1.31 5.16 -6.28
N THR A 22 -2.51 4.58 -6.14
CA THR A 22 -3.74 5.37 -5.94
C THR A 22 -3.68 6.19 -4.66
N GLY A 23 -3.24 5.61 -3.54
CA GLY A 23 -3.07 6.32 -2.28
C GLY A 23 -2.10 7.49 -2.38
N MET A 24 -0.95 7.28 -3.04
CA MET A 24 0.03 8.34 -3.30
C MET A 24 -0.54 9.45 -4.21
N GLY A 25 -1.31 9.09 -5.23
CA GLY A 25 -2.01 10.04 -6.10
C GLY A 25 -3.02 10.90 -5.33
N MET A 26 -3.80 10.29 -4.43
CA MET A 26 -4.74 11.02 -3.59
C MET A 26 -4.04 11.98 -2.62
N ILE A 27 -2.91 11.55 -2.01
CA ILE A 27 -2.10 12.42 -1.16
C ILE A 27 -1.56 13.61 -1.97
N ALA A 28 -0.99 13.36 -3.14
CA ALA A 28 -0.47 14.42 -4.01
C ALA A 28 -1.57 15.40 -4.43
N PHE A 29 -2.74 14.90 -4.83
CA PHE A 29 -3.91 15.71 -5.17
C PHE A 29 -4.35 16.60 -3.99
N ALA A 30 -4.42 16.03 -2.79
CA ALA A 30 -4.83 16.76 -1.60
C ALA A 30 -3.78 17.79 -1.14
N ILE A 31 -2.48 17.54 -1.36
CA ILE A 31 -1.41 18.53 -1.16
C ILE A 31 -1.59 19.72 -2.12
N VAL A 32 -1.77 19.45 -3.41
CA VAL A 32 -1.93 20.49 -4.45
C VAL A 32 -3.18 21.34 -4.23
N ASN A 33 -4.25 20.76 -3.68
CA ASN A 33 -5.51 21.47 -3.41
C ASN A 33 -5.60 22.07 -1.99
N SER A 34 -4.57 21.93 -1.15
CA SER A 34 -4.57 22.55 0.17
C SER A 34 -4.38 24.07 0.06
N SER A 35 -5.27 24.83 0.68
CA SER A 35 -5.28 26.30 0.61
C SER A 35 -4.66 26.99 1.83
N SER A 36 -4.31 26.22 2.87
CA SER A 36 -3.62 26.72 4.07
C SER A 36 -2.57 25.74 4.61
N ILE A 37 -1.58 26.30 5.31
CA ILE A 37 -0.49 25.53 5.95
C ILE A 37 -1.05 24.59 7.04
N GLU A 38 -2.14 24.97 7.70
CA GLU A 38 -2.80 24.18 8.75
C GLU A 38 -3.48 22.93 8.16
N GLN A 39 -4.15 23.06 7.02
CA GLN A 39 -4.71 21.91 6.29
C GLN A 39 -3.59 20.98 5.82
N LEU A 40 -2.50 21.54 5.28
CA LEU A 40 -1.34 20.76 4.84
C LEU A 40 -0.69 20.01 6.01
N ALA A 41 -0.61 20.63 7.20
CA ALA A 41 -0.10 19.99 8.41
C ALA A 41 -0.99 18.82 8.84
N GLN A 42 -2.31 18.97 8.85
CA GLN A 42 -3.25 17.87 9.16
C GLN A 42 -3.15 16.73 8.14
N LEU A 43 -2.97 17.08 6.86
CA LEU A 43 -2.78 16.12 5.78
C LEU A 43 -1.47 15.33 5.95
N LYS A 44 -0.42 15.96 6.46
CA LYS A 44 0.88 15.32 6.68
C LYS A 44 0.80 14.19 7.72
N TYR A 45 -0.05 14.32 8.74
CA TYR A 45 -0.06 13.42 9.89
C TYR A 45 -1.07 12.27 9.83
N ILE A 46 -2.22 12.45 9.18
CA ILE A 46 -3.29 11.44 9.25
C ILE A 46 -3.29 10.55 7.99
N PRO A 47 -3.57 11.08 6.78
CA PRO A 47 -3.66 10.23 5.59
C PRO A 47 -2.31 9.65 5.14
N ILE A 48 -1.20 10.40 5.26
CA ILE A 48 0.13 9.88 4.87
C ILE A 48 0.53 8.68 5.73
N TYR A 49 0.47 8.82 7.06
CA TYR A 49 0.82 7.72 7.97
C TYR A 49 -0.15 6.54 7.86
N THR A 50 -1.45 6.81 7.65
CA THR A 50 -2.44 5.76 7.41
C THR A 50 -2.12 4.96 6.14
N VAL A 51 -1.81 5.63 5.04
CA VAL A 51 -1.41 4.97 3.78
C VAL A 51 -0.12 4.17 3.98
N ILE A 52 0.90 4.74 4.63
CA ILE A 52 2.16 4.03 4.90
C ILE A 52 1.92 2.76 5.73
N ILE A 53 1.21 2.87 6.86
CA ILE A 53 0.95 1.74 7.76
C ILE A 53 0.15 0.63 7.08
N LEU A 54 -0.94 0.98 6.40
CA LEU A 54 -1.77 0.02 5.66
C LEU A 54 -0.99 -0.67 4.55
N SER A 55 -0.12 0.07 3.87
CA SER A 55 0.71 -0.47 2.79
C SER A 55 1.76 -1.44 3.30
N SER A 56 2.44 -1.09 4.40
CA SER A 56 3.40 -1.97 5.07
C SER A 56 2.73 -3.24 5.61
N LEU A 57 1.54 -3.12 6.20
CA LEU A 57 0.73 -4.27 6.64
C LEU A 57 0.34 -5.17 5.47
N CYS A 58 -0.13 -4.60 4.37
CA CYS A 58 -0.56 -5.38 3.20
C CYS A 58 0.60 -6.13 2.55
N LEU A 59 1.75 -5.46 2.38
CA LEU A 59 2.99 -6.10 1.88
C LEU A 59 3.47 -7.20 2.81
N GLY A 60 3.47 -6.96 4.13
CA GLY A 60 3.84 -7.95 5.13
C GLY A 60 2.93 -9.17 5.10
N LEU A 61 1.62 -8.97 4.97
CA LEU A 61 0.64 -10.05 4.84
C LEU A 61 0.86 -10.86 3.55
N CYS A 62 1.13 -10.21 2.42
CA CYS A 62 1.42 -10.89 1.16
C CYS A 62 2.66 -11.80 1.27
N HIS A 63 3.73 -11.30 1.90
CA HIS A 63 4.94 -12.10 2.13
C HIS A 63 4.69 -13.23 3.11
N TYR A 64 3.94 -12.98 4.18
CA TYR A 64 3.60 -14.00 5.18
C TYR A 64 2.80 -15.15 4.57
N LEU A 65 1.75 -14.84 3.80
CA LEU A 65 0.93 -15.84 3.12
C LEU A 65 1.73 -16.64 2.09
N TYR A 66 2.59 -15.96 1.32
CA TYR A 66 3.49 -16.65 0.38
C TYR A 66 4.45 -17.60 1.09
N TRP A 67 5.04 -17.17 2.22
CA TRP A 67 5.92 -18.00 3.04
C TRP A 67 5.21 -19.21 3.64
N GLN A 68 3.99 -19.02 4.16
CA GLN A 68 3.15 -20.10 4.68
C GLN A 68 2.83 -21.12 3.59
N ASP A 69 2.43 -20.64 2.41
CA ASP A 69 2.21 -21.51 1.25
C ASP A 69 3.49 -22.22 0.83
N TYR A 70 4.68 -21.64 0.95
CA TYR A 70 5.93 -22.30 0.57
C TYR A 70 6.34 -23.43 1.54
N LYS A 71 6.03 -23.29 2.83
CA LYS A 71 6.33 -24.29 3.87
C LYS A 71 5.39 -25.51 3.86
N THR A 72 4.25 -25.42 3.17
CA THR A 72 3.21 -26.46 3.09
C THR A 72 3.18 -27.11 1.71
#